data_AF-A0A930T5F7-F1
#
_entry.id   AF-A0A930T5F7-F1
#
_cell.length_a   1.000
_cell.length_b   1.000
_cell.length_c   1.000
_cell.angle_alpha   90.00
_cell.angle_beta   90.00
_cell.angle_gamma   90.00
#
_symmetry.space_group_name_H-M   'P 1'
#
loop_
_entity.id
_entity.type
_entity.pdbx_description
1 polymer ?
#
loop_
_entity_poly.entity_id
_entity_poly.type
_entity_poly.pdbx_seq_one_letter_code
_entity_poly.pdbx_strand_id
1 'polypeptide(L)' 'MNITSVNQFRDNLKSYVDEVINHHIPLTVTRRNGDDFMVISREDWEREQETLYVLQNRDLMEQIN' A
#
# COMPACT_ATOMS: atom_id res chain seq x y z
N MET A 1 -9.13 -3.06 -1.82
CA MET A 1 -8.74 -1.86 -1.05
C MET A 1 -9.75 -1.67 0.05
N ASN A 2 -9.29 -1.64 1.30
CA ASN A 2 -10.13 -1.46 2.48
C ASN A 2 -10.07 0.01 2.92
N ILE A 3 -11.11 0.50 3.60
CA ILE A 3 -11.17 1.88 4.11
C ILE A 3 -11.59 1.86 5.58
N THR A 4 -10.89 2.60 6.43
CA THR A 4 -11.26 2.80 7.84
C THR A 4 -11.04 4.25 8.25
N SER A 5 -11.60 4.67 9.40
CA SER A 5 -11.34 6.01 9.95
C SER A 5 -10.07 6.00 10.80
N VAL A 6 -9.42 7.16 10.98
CA VAL A 6 -8.22 7.30 11.82
C VAL A 6 -8.45 6.85 13.27
N ASN A 7 -9.65 7.05 13.82
CA ASN A 7 -9.97 6.61 15.18
C ASN A 7 -10.02 5.08 15.26
N GLN A 8 -10.73 4.43 14.33
CA GLN A 8 -10.79 2.96 14.25
C GLN A 8 -9.41 2.36 13.98
N PHE A 9 -8.62 2.99 13.10
CA PHE A 9 -7.25 2.58 12.82
C PHE A 9 -6.38 2.63 14.08
N ARG A 10 -6.42 3.74 14.83
CA ARG A 10 -5.66 3.88 16.08
C ARG A 10 -6.07 2.82 17.11
N ASP A 11 -7.36 2.61 17.28
CA ASP A 11 -7.90 1.70 18.30
C ASP A 11 -7.60 0.22 17.97
N ASN A 12 -7.37 -0.11 16.69
CA ASN A 12 -7.10 -1.48 16.20
C ASN A 12 -5.77 -1.61 15.43
N LEU A 13 -4.77 -0.77 15.77
CA LEU A 13 -3.55 -0.58 14.98
C LEU A 13 -2.85 -1.89 14.60
N LYS A 14 -2.60 -2.76 15.59
CA LYS A 14 -1.89 -4.03 15.36
C LYS A 14 -2.67 -4.93 14.39
N SER A 15 -3.98 -5.10 14.62
CA SER A 15 -4.81 -5.99 13.81
C SER A 15 -4.85 -5.56 12.36
N TYR A 16 -5.00 -4.25 12.10
CA TYR A 16 -5.00 -3.74 10.74
C TYR A 16 -3.63 -3.86 10.06
N VAL A 17 -2.54 -3.59 10.78
CA VAL A 17 -1.18 -3.79 10.23
C VAL A 17 -0.94 -5.26 9.89
N ASP A 18 -1.31 -6.19 10.77
CA ASP A 18 -1.21 -7.63 10.51
C ASP A 18 -2.07 -8.03 9.29
N GLU A 19 -3.30 -7.49 9.17
CA GLU A 19 -4.18 -7.77 8.03
C GLU A 19 -3.57 -7.30 6.71
N VAL A 20 -3.04 -6.07 6.68
CA VAL A 20 -2.39 -5.50 5.50
C VAL A 20 -1.18 -6.34 5.08
N ILE A 21 -0.35 -6.77 6.04
CA ILE A 21 0.84 -7.60 5.77
C ILE A 21 0.42 -8.99 5.28
N ASN A 22 -0.49 -9.68 5.98
CA ASN A 22 -0.81 -11.08 5.70
C ASN A 22 -1.61 -11.26 4.42
N HIS A 23 -2.42 -10.26 4.03
CA HIS A 23 -3.28 -10.37 2.85
C HIS A 23 -2.73 -9.57 1.66
N HIS A 24 -1.68 -8.77 1.84
CA HIS A 24 -1.15 -7.88 0.81
C HIS A 24 -2.23 -6.96 0.21
N ILE A 25 -3.14 -6.47 1.05
CA ILE A 25 -4.24 -5.57 0.66
C ILE A 25 -4.02 -4.19 1.30
N PRO A 26 -3.86 -3.12 0.51
CA PRO A 26 -3.77 -1.76 1.03
C PRO A 26 -5.01 -1.32 1.81
N LEU A 27 -4.77 -0.59 2.90
CA LEU A 27 -5.80 0.05 3.73
C LEU A 27 -5.71 1.57 3.64
N THR A 28 -6.78 2.21 3.19
CA THR A 28 -6.92 3.67 3.26
C THR A 28 -7.48 4.07 4.62
N VAL A 29 -6.83 5.03 5.28
CA VAL A 29 -7.25 5.58 6.56
C VAL A 29 -7.70 7.02 6.36
N THR A 30 -8.98 7.26 6.64
CA THR A 30 -9.60 8.57 6.45
C THR A 30 -9.50 9.45 7.68
N ARG A 31 -9.21 10.74 7.47
CA ARG A 31 -9.10 11.73 8.55
C ARG A 31 -10.27 12.72 8.48
N ARG A 32 -10.79 13.10 9.64
CA ARG A 32 -11.89 14.10 9.72
C ARG A 32 -11.42 15.48 9.26
N ASN A 33 -10.16 15.81 9.56
CA ASN A 33 -9.50 17.05 9.18
C ASN A 33 -8.13 16.69 8.58
N GLY A 34 -7.85 17.18 7.37
CA GLY A 34 -6.60 16.89 6.65
C GLY A 34 -6.73 15.72 5.66
N ASP A 35 -5.63 15.43 4.97
CA ASP A 35 -5.61 14.44 3.89
C ASP A 35 -5.61 13.01 4.40
N ASP A 36 -6.19 12.09 3.65
CA ASP A 36 -6.15 10.66 3.97
C ASP A 36 -4.73 10.10 3.85
N PHE A 37 -4.51 8.89 4.36
CA PHE A 37 -3.25 8.18 4.14
C PHE A 37 -3.51 6.70 3.88
N MET A 38 -2.51 6.01 3.32
CA MET A 38 -2.60 4.59 3.03
C MET A 38 -1.57 3.82 3.86
N VAL A 39 -1.97 2.63 4.30
CA VAL A 39 -1.10 1.65 4.94
C VAL A 39 -0.92 0.50 3.97
N ILE A 40 0.34 0.19 3.68
CA ILE A 40 0.78 -0.91 2.82
C ILE A 40 1.92 -1.64 3.52
N SER A 41 2.10 -2.92 3.21
CA SER A 41 3.27 -3.63 3.67
C SER A 41 4.52 -3.07 3.00
N ARG A 42 5.68 -3.18 3.67
CA ARG A 42 6.94 -2.73 3.09
C ARG A 42 7.27 -3.53 1.82
N GLU A 43 7.02 -4.83 1.85
CA GLU A 43 7.28 -5.71 0.71
C GLU A 43 6.45 -5.31 -0.52
N ASP A 44 5.16 -5.02 -0.33
CA ASP A 44 4.30 -4.60 -1.44
C ASP A 44 4.75 -3.26 -2.01
N TRP A 45 5.15 -2.32 -1.15
CA TRP A 45 5.71 -1.06 -1.63
C TRP A 45 6.96 -1.27 -2.49
N GLU A 46 7.91 -2.08 -2.02
CA GLU A 46 9.16 -2.36 -2.75
C GLU A 46 8.88 -3.06 -4.10
N ARG A 47 7.96 -4.03 -4.12
CA ARG A 47 7.54 -4.74 -5.34
C ARG A 47 6.89 -3.81 -6.37
N GLU A 48 6.02 -2.91 -5.92
CA GLU A 48 5.40 -1.91 -6.80
C GLU A 48 6.44 -0.93 -7.36
N GLN A 49 7.42 -0.51 -6.56
CA GLN A 49 8.52 0.34 -7.03
C GLN A 49 9.39 -0.36 -8.07
N GLU A 50 9.70 -1.64 -7.88
CA GLU A 50 10.44 -2.44 -8.87
C GLU A 50 9.65 -2.59 -10.17
N THR A 51 8.36 -2.88 -10.08
CA THR A 51 7.47 -2.98 -11.25
C THR A 51 7.42 -1.66 -12.02
N LEU A 52 7.24 -0.54 -11.32
CA LEU A 52 7.25 0.78 -11.93
C LEU A 52 8.60 1.10 -12.58
N TYR A 53 9.70 0.74 -11.94
CA TYR A 53 11.04 0.92 -12.50
C TYR A 53 11.23 0.17 -13.81
N VAL A 54 10.80 -1.09 -13.88
CA VAL A 54 10.83 -1.88 -15.12
C VAL A 54 9.95 -1.26 -16.18
N LEU A 55 8.69 -0.92 -15.86
CA LEU A 55 7.73 -0.35 -16.80
C LEU A 55 8.17 1.00 -17.39
N GLN A 56 8.88 1.81 -16.61
CA GLN A 56 9.40 3.11 -17.06
C GLN A 56 10.70 3.00 -17.87
N ASN A 57 11.36 1.84 -17.84
CA ASN A 57 12.60 1.61 -18.55
C ASN A 57 12.33 0.91 -19.88
N ARG A 58 12.50 1.66 -20.97
CA ARG A 58 12.26 1.17 -22.33
C ARG A 58 13.12 -0.07 -22.66
N ASP A 59 14.40 -0.05 -22.33
CA ASP A 59 15.33 -1.14 -22.67
C ASP A 59 14.98 -2.43 -21.91
N LEU A 60 14.50 -2.30 -20.65
CA LEU A 60 14.01 -3.45 -19.88
C LEU A 60 12.67 -3.96 -20.42
N MET A 61 11.77 -3.06 -20.82
CA MET A 61 10.50 -3.43 -21.44
C MET A 61 10.68 -4.14 -22.80
N GLU A 62 11.72 -3.77 -23.56
CA GLU A 62 12.06 -4.46 -24.81
C GLU A 62 12.52 -5.91 -24.58
N GLN A 63 13.04 -6.26 -23.39
CA GLN A 63 13.44 -7.64 -23.05
C GLN A 63 12.28 -8.54 -22.60
N ILE A 64 11.14 -7.95 -22.22
CA ILE A 64 9.95 -8.69 -21.76
C ILE A 64 9.03 -9.08 -22.93
N ASN A 65 9.15 -8.41 -24.08
CA ASN A 65 8.31 -8.61 -25.27
C ASN A 65 8.83 -9.67 -26.24
#